data_AF-A0A011RM31-F1
#
_entry.id   AF-A0A011RM31-F1
#
_cell.length_a   1.000
_cell.length_b   1.000
_cell.length_c   1.000
_cell.angle_alpha   90.00
_cell.angle_beta   90.00
_cell.angle_gamma   90.00
#
_symmetry.space_group_name_H-M   'P 1'
#
loop_
_entity.id
_entity.type
_entity.pdbx_description
1 polymer ?
#
loop_
_entity_poly.entity_id
_entity_poly.type
_entity_poly.pdbx_seq_one_letter_code
_entity_poly.pdbx_strand_id
1 'polypeptide(L)'
;MPQSLIEGGALGGLLAFRSESLDRASSDLGRNAVSLALTVNAQGALGQDLLGQSLLSTPPSGFSPAVFTVGAPEVRADSRNPSTSPTVTAAFTTPIPFNGNFYTDLVASDYQLTADGSNVTLTRLTDNRQWTAADLAALDVQLQSEPQGFTLTASGQLPAGASYLVQPTRDAARRIAVNPAMLADPRLVPTAAPIRTAAGTANTGAAAISPGSVGPGYEVLGAVLPLTVVYDNGQLRNFPAGTRVSIDGGPPQLIAGVASGVPYSSGASITLVGANNAIPPTGISFSISGLPNNGDSFVLARNTGATTDGRNALVLGQLQTFDTMSGKTASFQESYAQLVSENGSKTRQLQVSVQAQKALLKQAQDSRDSLSGVNLDEEAANLIRYQQAYQAAAKALEIASSLFNTILQMAAR
;
A
#
# COMPACT_ATOMS: atom_id res chain seq x y z
N MET A 1 28.12 -12.62 3.95
CA MET A 1 28.27 -12.57 2.47
C MET A 1 27.07 -11.85 1.90
N PRO A 2 27.23 -10.90 0.98
CA PRO A 2 26.13 -10.27 0.26
C PRO A 2 25.26 -11.32 -0.44
N GLN A 3 23.94 -11.16 -0.38
CA GLN A 3 22.98 -12.07 -1.02
C GLN A 3 23.17 -12.11 -2.54
N SER A 4 23.68 -11.03 -3.13
CA SER A 4 24.03 -10.92 -4.56
C SER A 4 25.17 -11.84 -5.00
N LEU A 5 25.95 -12.43 -4.08
CA LEU A 5 27.03 -13.35 -4.44
C LEU A 5 26.57 -14.82 -4.53
N ILE A 6 25.29 -15.10 -4.25
CA ILE A 6 24.72 -16.45 -4.26
C ILE A 6 23.66 -16.53 -5.36
N GLU A 7 24.11 -16.66 -6.61
CA GLU A 7 23.23 -16.63 -7.79
C GLU A 7 22.82 -18.04 -8.27
N GLY A 8 23.56 -19.09 -7.87
CA GLY A 8 23.42 -20.43 -8.40
C GLY A 8 22.73 -21.44 -7.48
N GLY A 9 22.16 -22.48 -8.11
CA GLY A 9 21.59 -23.65 -7.42
C GLY A 9 20.31 -23.35 -6.64
N ALA A 10 19.93 -24.31 -5.78
CA ALA A 10 18.69 -24.20 -5.00
C ALA A 10 18.72 -23.01 -4.02
N LEU A 11 19.88 -22.67 -3.46
CA LEU A 11 20.02 -21.55 -2.54
C LEU A 11 19.79 -20.21 -3.24
N GLY A 12 20.41 -19.97 -4.40
CA GLY A 12 20.15 -18.77 -5.21
C GLY A 12 18.68 -18.68 -5.64
N GLY A 13 18.07 -19.81 -6.01
CA GLY A 13 16.64 -19.88 -6.33
C GLY A 13 15.73 -19.50 -5.15
N LEU A 14 16.02 -19.98 -3.94
CA LEU A 14 15.26 -19.60 -2.73
C LEU A 14 15.41 -18.11 -2.39
N LEU A 15 16.62 -17.58 -2.52
CA LEU A 15 16.91 -16.17 -2.26
C LEU A 15 16.20 -15.26 -3.28
N ALA A 16 16.23 -15.61 -4.56
CA ALA A 16 15.52 -14.90 -5.62
C ALA A 16 14.00 -14.99 -5.45
N PHE A 17 13.45 -16.17 -5.16
CA PHE A 17 12.03 -16.34 -4.88
C PHE A 17 11.58 -15.47 -3.71
N ARG A 18 12.36 -15.43 -2.62
CA ARG A 18 12.07 -14.60 -1.46
C ARG A 18 11.99 -13.13 -1.87
N SER A 19 13.08 -12.56 -2.41
CA SER A 19 13.18 -11.11 -2.64
C SER A 19 12.35 -10.60 -3.82
N GLU A 20 12.22 -11.39 -4.90
CA GLU A 20 11.54 -10.93 -6.12
C GLU A 20 10.05 -11.25 -6.14
N SER A 21 9.59 -12.28 -5.41
CA SER A 21 8.22 -12.78 -5.51
C SER A 21 7.51 -12.75 -4.16
N LEU A 22 7.97 -13.52 -3.18
CA LEU A 22 7.28 -13.66 -1.89
C LEU A 22 7.15 -12.33 -1.16
N ASP A 23 8.27 -11.64 -1.03
CA ASP A 23 8.36 -10.35 -0.39
C ASP A 23 7.40 -9.38 -1.11
N ARG A 24 7.61 -9.15 -2.41
CA ARG A 24 6.77 -8.23 -3.19
C ARG A 24 5.27 -8.50 -3.04
N ALA A 25 4.86 -9.77 -3.17
CA ALA A 25 3.47 -10.16 -3.02
C ALA A 25 2.92 -9.87 -1.61
N SER A 26 3.73 -10.08 -0.56
CA SER A 26 3.34 -9.76 0.82
C SER A 26 3.16 -8.25 1.02
N SER A 27 4.06 -7.43 0.48
CA SER A 27 3.95 -5.96 0.58
C SER A 27 2.79 -5.40 -0.25
N ASP A 28 2.48 -5.98 -1.41
CA ASP A 28 1.31 -5.61 -2.23
C ASP A 28 -0.01 -6.00 -1.53
N LEU A 29 -0.10 -7.21 -0.98
CA LEU A 29 -1.27 -7.65 -0.23
C LEU A 29 -1.47 -6.80 1.02
N GLY A 30 -0.38 -6.52 1.74
CA GLY A 30 -0.40 -5.63 2.90
C GLY A 30 -0.79 -4.21 2.55
N ARG A 31 -0.34 -3.67 1.40
CA ARG A 31 -0.76 -2.35 0.92
C ARG A 31 -2.27 -2.33 0.72
N ASN A 32 -2.83 -3.32 0.02
CA ASN A 32 -4.27 -3.44 -0.17
C ASN A 32 -5.05 -3.46 1.16
N ALA A 33 -4.59 -4.27 2.12
CA ALA A 33 -5.23 -4.37 3.43
C ALA A 33 -5.20 -3.03 4.20
N VAL A 34 -4.05 -2.37 4.25
CA VAL A 34 -3.89 -1.09 4.95
C VAL A 34 -4.72 -0.01 4.27
N SER A 35 -4.65 0.11 2.95
CA SER A 35 -5.41 1.12 2.20
C SER A 35 -6.91 0.96 2.40
N LEU A 36 -7.43 -0.28 2.38
CA LEU A 36 -8.82 -0.56 2.70
C LEU A 36 -9.16 -0.10 4.12
N ALA A 37 -8.37 -0.51 5.11
CA ALA A 37 -8.65 -0.16 6.50
C ALA A 37 -8.60 1.35 6.74
N LEU A 38 -7.57 2.04 6.24
CA LEU A 38 -7.40 3.48 6.44
C LEU A 38 -8.50 4.28 5.76
N THR A 39 -8.85 3.97 4.50
CA THR A 39 -9.91 4.70 3.77
C THR A 39 -11.29 4.47 4.36
N VAL A 40 -11.62 3.23 4.77
CA VAL A 40 -12.86 2.93 5.49
C VAL A 40 -12.92 3.68 6.82
N ASN A 41 -11.82 3.71 7.58
CA ASN A 41 -11.75 4.45 8.84
C ASN A 41 -11.89 5.96 8.64
N ALA A 42 -11.26 6.50 7.60
CA ALA A 42 -11.37 7.92 7.25
C ALA A 42 -12.80 8.29 6.90
N GLN A 43 -13.51 7.44 6.14
CA GLN A 43 -14.94 7.63 5.88
C GLN A 43 -15.81 7.42 7.13
N GLY A 44 -15.44 6.49 8.01
CA GLY A 44 -16.10 6.28 9.29
C GLY A 44 -16.04 7.52 10.20
N ALA A 45 -14.95 8.29 10.12
CA ALA A 45 -14.79 9.55 10.86
C ALA A 45 -15.78 10.65 10.43
N LEU A 46 -16.30 10.56 9.21
CA LEU A 46 -17.31 11.45 8.66
C LEU A 46 -18.75 11.03 9.01
N GLY A 47 -18.92 9.92 9.74
CA GLY A 47 -20.22 9.41 10.12
C GLY A 47 -20.63 9.69 11.56
N GLN A 48 -21.79 9.14 11.91
CA GLN A 48 -22.38 9.12 13.23
C GLN A 48 -22.90 7.71 13.51
N ASP A 49 -22.68 7.22 14.72
CA ASP A 49 -23.14 5.89 15.16
C ASP A 49 -24.63 5.89 15.56
N LEU A 50 -25.18 4.71 15.86
CA LEU A 50 -26.60 4.58 16.25
C LEU A 50 -26.90 5.23 17.61
N LEU A 51 -25.87 5.43 18.45
CA LEU A 51 -25.98 6.13 19.73
C LEU A 51 -25.97 7.65 19.58
N GLY A 52 -25.86 8.14 18.35
CA GLY A 52 -25.82 9.56 18.03
C GLY A 52 -24.46 10.22 18.23
N GLN A 53 -23.39 9.44 18.39
CA GLN A 53 -22.05 9.94 18.60
C GLN A 53 -21.32 10.13 17.27
N SER A 54 -20.56 11.22 17.15
CA SER A 54 -19.70 11.54 16.01
C SER A 54 -18.51 12.38 16.47
N LEU A 55 -17.69 12.90 15.56
CA LEU A 55 -16.64 13.88 15.93
C LEU A 55 -17.22 15.22 16.42
N LEU A 56 -18.52 15.48 16.24
CA LEU A 56 -19.19 16.65 16.84
C LEU A 56 -19.54 16.44 18.33
N SER A 57 -19.44 15.22 18.85
CA SER A 57 -19.67 14.93 20.27
C SER A 57 -18.57 15.56 21.13
N THR A 58 -18.98 16.17 22.25
CA THR A 58 -18.03 16.75 23.21
C THR A 58 -17.20 15.66 23.90
N PRO A 59 -15.85 15.74 23.90
CA PRO A 59 -15.02 14.79 24.60
C PRO A 59 -15.18 14.83 26.14
N PRO A 60 -15.01 13.70 26.86
CA PRO A 60 -14.80 12.36 26.31
C PRO A 60 -16.09 11.80 25.69
N SER A 61 -16.02 11.34 24.45
CA SER A 61 -17.12 10.63 23.78
C SER A 61 -16.73 9.17 23.58
N GLY A 62 -17.73 8.28 23.53
CA GLY A 62 -17.53 6.87 23.19
C GLY A 62 -17.33 6.63 21.68
N PHE A 63 -17.24 7.69 20.88
CA PHE A 63 -17.16 7.58 19.43
C PHE A 63 -15.81 7.03 18.99
N SER A 64 -15.83 5.91 18.27
CA SER A 64 -14.65 5.33 17.63
C SER A 64 -14.93 5.21 16.13
N PRO A 65 -14.34 6.07 15.28
CA PRO A 65 -14.64 6.05 13.85
C PRO A 65 -13.98 4.90 13.09
N ALA A 66 -12.99 4.25 13.71
CA ALA A 66 -12.21 3.20 13.07
C ALA A 66 -12.98 1.87 13.07
N VAL A 67 -13.44 1.45 11.89
CA VAL A 67 -14.06 0.12 11.66
C VAL A 67 -13.01 -0.99 11.73
N PHE A 68 -11.80 -0.70 11.26
CA PHE A 68 -10.67 -1.63 11.28
C PHE A 68 -9.54 -1.08 12.16
N THR A 69 -8.85 -1.99 12.85
CA THR A 69 -7.54 -1.70 13.46
C THR A 69 -6.44 -2.15 12.50
N VAL A 70 -5.37 -1.37 12.42
CA VAL A 70 -4.19 -1.69 11.62
C VAL A 70 -2.97 -1.58 12.51
N GLY A 71 -2.10 -2.59 12.50
CA GLY A 71 -0.80 -2.50 13.17
C GLY A 71 0.09 -1.44 12.53
N ALA A 72 0.88 -0.72 13.33
CA ALA A 72 1.82 0.27 12.82
C ALA A 72 2.85 -0.35 11.86
N PRO A 73 3.39 0.45 10.90
CA PRO A 73 4.55 0.06 10.11
C PRO A 73 5.68 -0.51 10.96
N GLU A 74 6.32 -1.58 10.49
CA GLU A 74 7.44 -2.17 11.21
C GLU A 74 8.74 -1.46 10.86
N VAL A 75 9.55 -1.16 11.89
CA VAL A 75 10.89 -0.59 11.73
C VAL A 75 11.89 -1.50 12.44
N ARG A 76 12.87 -2.00 11.69
CA ARG A 76 13.89 -2.92 12.19
C ARG A 76 15.25 -2.26 12.12
N ALA A 77 15.88 -2.05 13.27
CA ALA A 77 17.26 -1.58 13.35
C ALA A 77 18.24 -2.66 12.85
N ASP A 78 19.25 -2.28 12.08
CA ASP A 78 20.35 -3.18 11.73
C ASP A 78 21.14 -3.54 13.00
N SER A 79 21.47 -4.82 13.15
CA SER A 79 22.31 -5.34 14.24
C SER A 79 23.70 -4.69 14.34
N ARG A 80 24.17 -4.06 13.26
CA ARG A 80 25.46 -3.37 13.18
C ARG A 80 25.37 -1.88 13.51
N ASN A 81 24.19 -1.38 13.87
CA ASN A 81 24.00 0.01 14.24
C ASN A 81 24.90 0.39 15.44
N PRO A 82 25.40 1.63 15.50
CA PRO A 82 26.08 2.14 16.69
C PRO A 82 25.23 1.94 17.95
N SER A 83 25.86 1.66 19.09
CA SER A 83 25.15 1.42 20.37
C SER A 83 24.32 2.60 20.88
N THR A 84 24.60 3.82 20.38
CA THR A 84 23.86 5.05 20.67
C THR A 84 22.66 5.29 19.77
N SER A 85 22.37 4.36 18.84
CA SER A 85 21.30 4.49 17.87
C SER A 85 19.91 4.52 18.55
N PRO A 86 19.07 5.53 18.29
CA PRO A 86 17.76 5.67 18.92
C PRO A 86 16.75 4.64 18.39
N THR A 87 15.59 4.54 19.05
CA THR A 87 14.47 3.81 18.46
C THR A 87 13.82 4.67 17.38
N VAL A 88 13.61 4.10 16.20
CA VAL A 88 12.83 4.71 15.11
C VAL A 88 11.49 4.01 15.05
N THR A 89 10.42 4.79 14.96
CA THR A 89 9.05 4.30 14.77
C THR A 89 8.43 4.95 13.55
N ALA A 90 7.40 4.30 13.02
CA ALA A 90 6.71 4.72 11.82
C ALA A 90 5.21 4.67 12.06
N ALA A 91 4.47 5.61 11.48
CA ALA A 91 3.02 5.70 11.59
C ALA A 91 2.40 6.01 10.24
N PHE A 92 1.27 5.37 9.92
CA PHE A 92 0.51 5.69 8.71
C PHE A 92 -0.04 7.11 8.77
N THR A 93 -0.03 7.81 7.63
CA THR A 93 -0.65 9.12 7.51
C THR A 93 -2.16 8.99 7.34
N THR A 94 -2.91 10.01 7.78
CA THR A 94 -4.34 10.08 7.51
C THR A 94 -4.59 10.13 5.99
N PRO A 95 -5.53 9.32 5.46
CA PRO A 95 -5.91 9.38 4.06
C PRO A 95 -6.37 10.78 3.63
N ILE A 96 -6.02 11.15 2.41
CA ILE A 96 -6.30 12.47 1.88
C ILE A 96 -7.63 12.42 1.10
N PRO A 97 -8.52 13.42 1.25
CA PRO A 97 -9.72 13.50 0.43
C PRO A 97 -9.41 13.65 -1.06
N PHE A 98 -10.12 12.91 -1.90
CA PHE A 98 -10.04 13.01 -3.35
C PHE A 98 -11.38 12.63 -3.98
N ASN A 99 -11.93 13.55 -4.78
CA ASN A 99 -13.10 13.34 -5.61
C ASN A 99 -14.30 12.69 -4.87
N GLY A 100 -14.61 13.17 -3.66
CA GLY A 100 -15.69 12.62 -2.83
C GLY A 100 -15.34 11.35 -2.05
N ASN A 101 -14.06 10.98 -2.00
CA ASN A 101 -13.56 9.80 -1.29
C ASN A 101 -12.20 10.11 -0.60
N PHE A 102 -11.47 9.07 -0.19
CA PHE A 102 -10.14 9.05 0.40
C PHE A 102 -9.21 8.13 -0.38
N TYR A 103 -7.91 8.43 -0.38
CA TYR A 103 -6.89 7.56 -0.94
C TYR A 103 -5.66 7.51 -0.03
N THR A 104 -4.85 6.48 -0.23
CA THR A 104 -3.54 6.34 0.44
C THR A 104 -2.42 6.42 -0.57
N ASP A 105 -1.34 7.13 -0.23
CA ASP A 105 -0.10 7.18 -1.03
C ASP A 105 0.87 6.04 -0.71
N LEU A 106 0.35 4.91 -0.22
CA LEU A 106 1.18 3.76 0.10
C LEU A 106 1.74 3.12 -1.17
N VAL A 107 3.05 2.87 -1.15
CA VAL A 107 3.75 2.14 -2.21
C VAL A 107 4.10 0.76 -1.68
N ALA A 108 4.00 -0.27 -2.54
CA ALA A 108 4.37 -1.63 -2.19
C ALA A 108 5.89 -1.80 -2.22
N SER A 109 6.56 -1.18 -1.23
CA SER A 109 8.01 -1.17 -1.12
C SER A 109 8.42 -1.22 0.34
N ASP A 110 9.60 -1.79 0.57
CA ASP A 110 10.33 -1.58 1.80
C ASP A 110 11.29 -0.41 1.60
N TYR A 111 11.68 0.23 2.70
CA TYR A 111 12.55 1.41 2.66
C TYR A 111 13.74 1.20 3.58
N GLN A 112 14.88 1.70 3.17
CA GLN A 112 16.10 1.72 3.96
C GLN A 112 16.38 3.14 4.40
N LEU A 113 16.30 3.40 5.71
CA LEU A 113 16.74 4.64 6.32
C LEU A 113 18.20 4.49 6.74
N THR A 114 19.05 5.44 6.36
CA THR A 114 20.46 5.50 6.78
C THR A 114 20.83 6.89 7.26
N ALA A 115 21.78 7.00 8.18
CA ALA A 115 22.30 8.29 8.64
C ALA A 115 23.83 8.37 8.49
N ASP A 116 24.33 9.51 8.04
CA ASP A 116 25.77 9.80 7.93
C ASP A 116 26.31 10.63 9.11
N GLY A 117 25.43 10.97 10.07
CA GLY A 117 25.72 11.81 11.24
C GLY A 117 25.35 13.28 11.08
N SER A 118 25.18 13.75 9.83
CA SER A 118 24.70 15.09 9.49
C SER A 118 23.33 15.07 8.81
N ASN A 119 23.08 14.05 7.99
CA ASN A 119 21.87 13.86 7.21
C ASN A 119 21.30 12.46 7.43
N VAL A 120 20.01 12.35 7.14
CA VAL A 120 19.28 11.11 6.99
C VAL A 120 18.91 10.93 5.52
N THR A 121 19.02 9.70 5.02
CA THR A 121 18.60 9.32 3.68
C THR A 121 17.62 8.17 3.77
N LEU A 122 16.42 8.35 3.22
CA LEU A 122 15.44 7.29 3.01
C LEU A 122 15.53 6.81 1.56
N THR A 123 15.77 5.52 1.38
CA THR A 123 15.83 4.87 0.06
C THR A 123 14.68 3.91 -0.11
N ARG A 124 13.84 4.10 -1.12
CA ARG A 124 12.81 3.12 -1.52
C ARG A 124 13.48 1.97 -2.26
N LEU A 125 13.31 0.72 -1.79
CA LEU A 125 14.09 -0.41 -2.28
C LEU A 125 13.62 -0.96 -3.63
N THR A 126 12.38 -0.67 -4.03
CA THR A 126 11.85 -1.14 -5.33
C THR A 126 12.43 -0.43 -6.54
N ASP A 127 12.85 0.84 -6.39
CA ASP A 127 13.33 1.67 -7.51
C ASP A 127 14.54 2.55 -7.17
N ASN A 128 15.08 2.42 -5.95
CA ASN A 128 16.20 3.19 -5.43
C ASN A 128 15.95 4.71 -5.40
N ARG A 129 14.69 5.14 -5.36
CA ARG A 129 14.34 6.55 -5.15
C ARG A 129 14.79 6.99 -3.76
N GLN A 130 15.50 8.12 -3.68
CA GLN A 130 16.06 8.63 -2.43
C GLN A 130 15.54 10.02 -2.08
N TRP A 131 15.38 10.23 -0.76
CA TRP A 131 15.13 11.53 -0.14
C TRP A 131 16.15 11.72 0.97
N THR A 132 16.86 12.85 0.95
CA THR A 132 17.91 13.17 1.91
C THR A 132 17.60 14.52 2.55
N ALA A 133 17.65 14.56 3.88
CA ALA A 133 17.38 15.75 4.68
C ALA A 133 18.27 15.78 5.92
N ALA A 134 18.32 16.92 6.63
CA ALA A 134 19.15 17.08 7.84
C ALA A 134 18.71 16.14 8.98
N ASP A 135 17.41 15.91 9.12
CA ASP A 135 16.83 15.01 10.12
C ASP A 135 15.48 14.44 9.62
N LEU A 136 14.83 13.62 10.45
CA LEU A 136 13.54 13.00 10.10
C LEU A 136 12.40 14.02 9.97
N ALA A 137 12.43 15.13 10.71
CA ALA A 137 11.38 16.15 10.60
C ALA A 137 11.47 16.89 9.26
N ALA A 138 12.69 17.24 8.85
CA ALA A 138 12.94 17.82 7.54
C ALA A 138 12.63 16.83 6.40
N LEU A 139 12.90 15.53 6.62
CA LEU A 139 12.54 14.47 5.68
C LEU A 139 11.01 14.37 5.53
N ASP A 140 10.25 14.36 6.62
CA ASP A 140 8.79 14.31 6.60
C ASP A 140 8.20 15.52 5.85
N VAL A 141 8.78 16.72 6.01
CA VAL A 141 8.39 17.91 5.23
C VAL A 141 8.65 17.70 3.74
N GLN A 142 9.81 17.16 3.35
CA GLN A 142 10.12 16.88 1.94
C GLN A 142 9.14 15.86 1.34
N LEU A 143 8.77 14.83 2.11
CA LEU A 143 7.83 13.80 1.70
C LEU A 143 6.40 14.32 1.52
N GLN A 144 6.04 15.53 1.98
CA GLN A 144 4.74 16.11 1.66
C GLN A 144 4.55 16.38 0.16
N SER A 145 5.64 16.57 -0.59
CA SER A 145 5.59 16.75 -2.05
C SER A 145 5.48 15.43 -2.82
N GLU A 146 5.92 14.33 -2.23
CA GLU A 146 5.86 12.98 -2.80
C GLU A 146 5.53 11.98 -1.67
N PRO A 147 4.27 11.97 -1.16
CA PRO A 147 3.92 11.20 0.03
C PRO A 147 4.12 9.70 -0.18
N GLN A 148 4.54 9.00 0.87
CA GLN A 148 4.70 7.54 0.86
C GLN A 148 3.65 6.83 1.75
N GLY A 149 2.70 7.58 2.30
CA GLY A 149 1.62 7.06 3.15
C GLY A 149 2.02 6.76 4.61
N PHE A 150 3.24 7.11 5.03
CA PHE A 150 3.71 7.00 6.41
C PHE A 150 4.69 8.13 6.77
N THR A 151 4.89 8.34 8.06
CA THR A 151 5.86 9.28 8.66
C THR A 151 6.83 8.53 9.55
N LEU A 152 8.00 9.11 9.79
CA LEU A 152 9.06 8.52 10.61
C LEU A 152 9.40 9.42 11.80
N THR A 153 9.46 8.84 12.99
CA THR A 153 9.91 9.55 14.20
C THR A 153 11.00 8.76 14.90
N ALA A 154 11.96 9.47 15.51
CA ALA A 154 13.02 8.86 16.30
C ALA A 154 13.00 9.41 17.72
N SER A 155 13.38 8.59 18.69
CA SER A 155 13.51 9.00 20.10
C SER A 155 14.72 9.90 20.37
N GLY A 156 15.55 10.18 19.35
CA GLY A 156 16.76 10.98 19.43
C GLY A 156 17.41 11.17 18.06
N GLN A 157 18.56 11.85 18.02
CA GLN A 157 19.33 12.05 16.78
C GLN A 157 19.94 10.74 16.29
N LEU A 158 19.91 10.52 14.97
CA LEU A 158 20.48 9.34 14.33
C LEU A 158 22.00 9.50 14.16
N PRO A 159 22.85 8.64 14.77
CA PRO A 159 24.29 8.73 14.62
C PRO A 159 24.77 8.26 13.24
N ALA A 160 26.00 8.64 12.88
CA ALA A 160 26.65 8.17 11.66
C ALA A 160 26.74 6.64 11.62
N GLY A 161 26.36 6.05 10.48
CA GLY A 161 26.33 4.60 10.27
C GLY A 161 25.06 3.90 10.77
N ALA A 162 24.07 4.64 11.31
CA ALA A 162 22.79 4.04 11.68
C ALA A 162 21.97 3.66 10.44
N SER A 163 21.29 2.51 10.51
CA SER A 163 20.57 1.87 9.42
C SER A 163 19.29 1.19 9.94
N TYR A 164 18.14 1.46 9.32
CA TYR A 164 16.84 0.89 9.70
C TYR A 164 16.07 0.45 8.45
N LEU A 165 15.62 -0.80 8.45
CA LEU A 165 14.70 -1.32 7.45
C LEU A 165 13.27 -0.98 7.90
N VAL A 166 12.59 -0.16 7.11
CA VAL A 166 11.19 0.22 7.29
C VAL A 166 10.34 -0.64 6.35
N GLN A 167 9.37 -1.36 6.91
CA GLN A 167 8.49 -2.27 6.18
C GLN A 167 7.04 -1.85 6.42
N PRO A 168 6.53 -0.84 5.69
CA PRO A 168 5.21 -0.28 5.95
C PRO A 168 4.09 -1.28 5.79
N THR A 169 4.17 -2.13 4.76
CA THR A 169 3.06 -3.01 4.38
C THR A 169 3.39 -4.49 4.46
N ARG A 170 4.66 -4.91 4.55
CA ARG A 170 5.11 -6.32 4.47
C ARG A 170 4.22 -7.31 5.24
N ASP A 171 3.95 -7.03 6.50
CA ASP A 171 3.17 -7.88 7.40
C ASP A 171 1.80 -7.30 7.78
N ALA A 172 1.42 -6.18 7.15
CA ALA A 172 0.25 -5.43 7.57
C ALA A 172 -1.07 -6.21 7.34
N ALA A 173 -1.12 -7.06 6.31
CA ALA A 173 -2.27 -7.94 6.06
C ALA A 173 -2.52 -8.95 7.20
N ARG A 174 -1.50 -9.31 7.99
CA ARG A 174 -1.66 -10.18 9.18
C ARG A 174 -2.10 -9.41 10.41
N ARG A 175 -1.97 -8.08 10.40
CA ARG A 175 -2.18 -7.17 11.54
C ARG A 175 -3.42 -6.29 11.36
N ILE A 176 -4.25 -6.59 10.35
CA ILE A 176 -5.58 -5.99 10.19
C ILE A 176 -6.60 -6.80 11.00
N ALA A 177 -7.48 -6.12 11.70
CA ALA A 177 -8.61 -6.73 12.38
C ALA A 177 -9.82 -5.78 12.38
N VAL A 178 -11.02 -6.32 12.53
CA VAL A 178 -12.20 -5.49 12.85
C VAL A 178 -12.02 -4.92 14.25
N ASN A 179 -12.41 -3.66 14.45
CA ASN A 179 -12.33 -3.01 15.75
C ASN A 179 -13.06 -3.85 16.81
N PRO A 180 -12.37 -4.30 17.88
CA PRO A 180 -12.96 -5.14 18.92
C PRO A 180 -14.19 -4.52 19.58
N ALA A 181 -14.24 -3.19 19.71
CA ALA A 181 -15.39 -2.49 20.26
C ALA A 181 -16.62 -2.63 19.34
N MET A 182 -16.45 -2.50 18.03
CA MET A 182 -17.54 -2.67 17.05
C MET A 182 -17.96 -4.14 16.91
N LEU A 183 -17.03 -5.08 17.07
CA LEU A 183 -17.35 -6.51 17.10
C LEU A 183 -18.22 -6.85 18.32
N ALA A 184 -17.97 -6.20 19.47
CA ALA A 184 -18.77 -6.36 20.67
C ALA A 184 -20.12 -5.62 20.60
N ASP A 185 -20.16 -4.45 19.93
CA ASP A 185 -21.38 -3.65 19.77
C ASP A 185 -21.50 -3.07 18.34
N PRO A 186 -22.30 -3.71 17.45
CA PRO A 186 -22.51 -3.23 16.08
C PRO A 186 -23.16 -1.84 15.98
N ARG A 187 -23.76 -1.33 17.07
CA ARG A 187 -24.37 0.01 17.10
C ARG A 187 -23.33 1.11 16.98
N LEU A 188 -22.05 0.81 17.21
CA LEU A 188 -20.93 1.74 17.11
C LEU A 188 -20.47 1.98 15.66
N VAL A 189 -21.00 1.25 14.68
CA VAL A 189 -20.65 1.48 13.26
C VAL A 189 -21.23 2.83 12.82
N PRO A 190 -20.42 3.77 12.31
CA PRO A 190 -20.85 5.13 12.00
C PRO A 190 -21.58 5.22 10.64
N THR A 191 -22.84 4.79 10.58
CA THR A 191 -23.60 4.66 9.32
C THR A 191 -24.37 5.92 8.90
N ALA A 192 -24.70 6.80 9.83
CA ALA A 192 -25.46 8.02 9.56
C ALA A 192 -24.54 9.20 9.24
N ALA A 193 -25.05 10.23 8.56
CA ALA A 193 -24.35 11.50 8.48
C ALA A 193 -24.56 12.33 9.77
N PRO A 194 -23.53 13.06 10.25
CA PRO A 194 -23.57 13.75 11.54
C PRO A 194 -24.33 15.08 11.53
N ILE A 195 -24.72 15.56 10.36
CA ILE A 195 -25.51 16.78 10.18
C ILE A 195 -26.79 16.51 9.38
N ARG A 196 -27.73 17.43 9.48
CA ARG A 196 -28.90 17.51 8.60
C ARG A 196 -29.15 18.97 8.22
N THR A 197 -29.86 19.16 7.12
CA THR A 197 -30.30 20.46 6.65
C THR A 197 -31.82 20.52 6.60
N ALA A 198 -32.38 21.73 6.65
CA ALA A 198 -33.80 21.98 6.46
C ALA A 198 -34.04 23.37 5.89
N ALA A 199 -35.05 23.52 5.03
CA ALA A 199 -35.57 24.83 4.67
C ALA A 199 -36.43 25.38 5.83
N GLY A 200 -36.40 26.70 6.03
CA GLY A 200 -37.26 27.37 7.01
C GLY A 200 -38.73 27.19 6.65
N THR A 201 -39.58 26.99 7.67
CA THR A 201 -41.02 26.77 7.49
C THR A 201 -41.77 28.02 7.02
N ALA A 202 -41.15 29.20 7.16
CA ALA A 202 -41.67 30.47 6.69
C ALA A 202 -41.19 30.85 5.28
N ASN A 203 -40.39 29.98 4.63
CA ASN A 203 -39.90 30.24 3.29
C ASN A 203 -41.08 30.32 2.30
N THR A 204 -41.00 31.27 1.39
CA THR A 204 -42.02 31.50 0.35
C THR A 204 -41.50 31.20 -1.05
N GLY A 205 -40.18 31.09 -1.22
CA GLY A 205 -39.57 30.68 -2.48
C GLY A 205 -39.64 29.18 -2.71
N ALA A 206 -39.29 28.76 -3.93
CA ALA A 206 -39.32 27.37 -4.38
C ALA A 206 -37.95 26.67 -4.26
N ALA A 207 -37.05 27.20 -3.44
CA ALA A 207 -35.72 26.64 -3.28
C ALA A 207 -35.69 25.44 -2.33
N ALA A 208 -34.90 24.44 -2.67
CA ALA A 208 -34.64 23.25 -1.86
C ALA A 208 -33.18 23.20 -1.43
N ILE A 209 -32.92 22.78 -0.19
CA ILE A 209 -31.58 22.51 0.31
C ILE A 209 -31.29 21.01 0.26
N SER A 210 -30.10 20.63 -0.22
CA SER A 210 -29.67 19.24 -0.18
C SER A 210 -29.41 18.79 1.26
N PRO A 211 -29.46 17.47 1.58
CA PRO A 211 -29.30 16.94 2.94
C PRO A 211 -28.00 17.34 3.66
N GLY A 212 -27.02 17.85 2.92
CA GLY A 212 -25.68 18.18 3.38
C GLY A 212 -24.75 16.96 3.47
N SER A 213 -23.46 17.23 3.47
CA SER A 213 -22.39 16.27 3.70
C SER A 213 -21.29 16.90 4.54
N VAL A 214 -20.40 16.07 5.07
CA VAL A 214 -19.21 16.53 5.80
C VAL A 214 -17.96 15.95 5.16
N GLY A 215 -16.86 16.67 5.27
CA GLY A 215 -15.51 16.23 4.97
C GLY A 215 -14.59 16.45 6.17
N PRO A 216 -13.30 16.12 6.07
CA PRO A 216 -12.37 16.25 7.19
C PRO A 216 -12.34 17.65 7.80
N GLY A 217 -12.14 17.71 9.11
CA GLY A 217 -12.11 18.96 9.87
C GLY A 217 -13.50 19.54 10.17
N TYR A 218 -14.61 18.88 9.81
CA TYR A 218 -15.96 19.37 10.12
C TYR A 218 -16.24 19.51 11.62
N GLU A 219 -15.52 18.79 12.47
CA GLU A 219 -15.65 18.83 13.93
C GLU A 219 -15.40 20.22 14.50
N VAL A 220 -14.53 21.04 13.87
CA VAL A 220 -14.25 22.41 14.29
C VAL A 220 -15.46 23.33 14.12
N LEU A 221 -16.43 22.93 13.28
CA LEU A 221 -17.68 23.66 13.04
C LEU A 221 -18.79 23.24 14.02
N GLY A 222 -18.54 22.31 14.94
CA GLY A 222 -19.55 21.85 15.90
C GLY A 222 -20.08 22.94 16.83
N ALA A 223 -19.30 23.97 17.11
CA ALA A 223 -19.69 25.11 17.95
C ALA A 223 -20.59 26.12 17.22
N VAL A 224 -20.59 26.12 15.88
CA VAL A 224 -21.43 27.03 15.08
C VAL A 224 -22.79 26.42 14.70
N LEU A 225 -23.04 25.15 15.06
CA LEU A 225 -24.30 24.47 14.81
C LEU A 225 -25.26 24.62 16.01
N PRO A 226 -26.57 24.89 15.79
CA PRO A 226 -27.22 25.05 14.49
C PRO A 226 -26.90 26.41 13.84
N LEU A 227 -26.73 26.39 12.52
CA LEU A 227 -26.49 27.57 11.70
C LEU A 227 -27.70 27.83 10.81
N THR A 228 -28.22 29.05 10.82
CA THR A 228 -29.26 29.49 9.88
C THR A 228 -28.67 30.45 8.87
N VAL A 229 -28.63 30.06 7.61
CA VAL A 229 -28.24 30.90 6.47
C VAL A 229 -29.49 31.54 5.89
N VAL A 230 -29.41 32.80 5.47
CA VAL A 230 -30.55 33.53 4.89
C VAL A 230 -30.21 33.99 3.49
N TYR A 231 -31.14 33.83 2.56
CA TYR A 231 -31.04 34.40 1.22
C TYR A 231 -31.54 35.84 1.22
N ASP A 232 -30.73 36.75 0.68
CA ASP A 232 -31.08 38.15 0.50
C ASP A 232 -30.36 38.73 -0.72
N ASN A 233 -31.14 39.22 -1.70
CA ASN A 233 -30.68 39.94 -2.88
C ASN A 233 -29.54 39.24 -3.65
N GLY A 234 -29.72 37.95 -3.96
CA GLY A 234 -28.72 37.17 -4.69
C GLY A 234 -27.51 36.72 -3.86
N GLN A 235 -27.56 36.89 -2.54
CA GLN A 235 -26.49 36.49 -1.62
C GLN A 235 -27.04 35.58 -0.53
N LEU A 236 -26.20 34.67 -0.05
CA LEU A 236 -26.40 33.93 1.19
C LEU A 236 -25.64 34.64 2.31
N ARG A 237 -26.31 34.90 3.43
CA ARG A 237 -25.77 35.67 4.56
C ARG A 237 -25.91 34.89 5.87
N ASN A 238 -25.48 35.52 6.97
CA ASN A 238 -25.55 35.02 8.33
C ASN A 238 -24.59 33.84 8.62
N PHE A 239 -23.51 33.74 7.85
CA PHE A 239 -22.40 32.86 8.21
C PHE A 239 -21.66 33.40 9.45
N PRO A 240 -21.07 32.53 10.30
CA PRO A 240 -20.35 32.98 11.48
C PRO A 240 -19.09 33.78 11.11
N ALA A 241 -18.87 34.90 11.80
CA ALA A 241 -17.69 35.74 11.60
C ALA A 241 -16.38 34.96 11.85
N GLY A 242 -15.35 35.21 11.03
CA GLY A 242 -14.07 34.51 11.11
C GLY A 242 -14.06 33.13 10.44
N THR A 243 -15.21 32.62 10.00
CA THR A 243 -15.26 31.42 9.16
C THR A 243 -14.99 31.77 7.70
N ARG A 244 -14.68 30.75 6.91
CA ARG A 244 -14.52 30.85 5.46
C ARG A 244 -15.53 29.97 4.76
N VAL A 245 -16.00 30.44 3.60
CA VAL A 245 -16.97 29.75 2.75
C VAL A 245 -16.42 29.62 1.33
N SER A 246 -16.34 28.40 0.82
CA SER A 246 -16.02 28.11 -0.57
C SER A 246 -17.30 27.85 -1.37
N ILE A 247 -17.29 28.27 -2.64
CA ILE A 247 -18.33 27.97 -3.63
C ILE A 247 -17.69 27.12 -4.73
N ASP A 248 -18.33 26.00 -5.09
CA ASP A 248 -17.95 25.09 -6.17
C ASP A 248 -16.47 24.64 -6.12
N GLY A 249 -15.94 24.46 -4.90
CA GLY A 249 -14.56 24.05 -4.68
C GLY A 249 -13.51 25.15 -4.88
N GLY A 250 -13.94 26.38 -5.16
CA GLY A 250 -13.07 27.53 -5.31
C GLY A 250 -12.38 27.97 -4.01
N PRO A 251 -11.47 28.96 -4.06
CA PRO A 251 -10.78 29.47 -2.88
C PRO A 251 -11.76 29.92 -1.77
N PRO A 252 -11.59 29.48 -0.52
CA PRO A 252 -12.48 29.87 0.57
C PRO A 252 -12.43 31.38 0.87
N GLN A 253 -13.57 32.06 0.79
CA GLN A 253 -13.70 33.49 1.09
C GLN A 253 -13.92 33.73 2.58
N LEU A 254 -13.26 34.73 3.17
CA LEU A 254 -13.41 35.06 4.59
C LEU A 254 -14.72 35.80 4.86
N ILE A 255 -15.46 35.35 5.87
CA ILE A 255 -16.66 36.02 6.39
C ILE A 255 -16.24 37.00 7.48
N ALA A 256 -16.22 38.30 7.15
CA ALA A 256 -15.81 39.34 8.08
C ALA A 256 -16.87 39.60 9.18
N GLY A 257 -18.14 39.35 8.89
CA GLY A 257 -19.24 39.45 9.84
C GLY A 257 -20.52 38.82 9.30
N VAL A 258 -21.57 38.75 10.11
CA VAL A 258 -22.83 38.10 9.73
C VAL A 258 -23.53 38.76 8.52
N ALA A 259 -23.22 40.03 8.25
CA ALA A 259 -23.72 40.75 7.09
C ALA A 259 -22.95 40.43 5.78
N SER A 260 -21.76 39.83 5.88
CA SER A 260 -20.99 39.40 4.71
C SER A 260 -21.78 38.34 3.93
N GLY A 261 -22.01 38.63 2.65
CA GLY A 261 -22.73 37.75 1.73
C GLY A 261 -21.78 36.90 0.91
N VAL A 262 -22.24 35.70 0.59
CA VAL A 262 -21.63 34.79 -0.39
C VAL A 262 -22.56 34.73 -1.60
N PRO A 263 -22.06 34.87 -2.84
CA PRO A 263 -22.90 34.82 -4.03
C PRO A 263 -23.75 33.55 -4.11
N TYR A 264 -25.04 33.70 -4.36
CA TYR A 264 -25.94 32.59 -4.60
C TYR A 264 -25.99 32.24 -6.08
N SER A 265 -25.70 30.97 -6.39
CA SER A 265 -25.96 30.35 -7.67
C SER A 265 -26.73 29.07 -7.42
N SER A 266 -27.88 28.88 -8.10
CA SER A 266 -28.72 27.70 -7.92
C SER A 266 -27.94 26.42 -8.21
N GLY A 267 -27.90 25.52 -7.23
CA GLY A 267 -27.22 24.23 -7.31
C GLY A 267 -25.72 24.26 -7.00
N ALA A 268 -25.14 25.44 -6.75
CA ALA A 268 -23.73 25.54 -6.37
C ALA A 268 -23.47 24.83 -5.04
N SER A 269 -22.30 24.19 -4.95
CA SER A 269 -21.82 23.55 -3.73
C SER A 269 -21.21 24.60 -2.81
N ILE A 270 -21.78 24.77 -1.63
CA ILE A 270 -21.32 25.71 -0.61
C ILE A 270 -20.64 24.91 0.48
N THR A 271 -19.37 25.20 0.75
CA THR A 271 -18.58 24.48 1.77
C THR A 271 -18.07 25.45 2.83
N LEU A 272 -18.49 25.24 4.08
CA LEU A 272 -17.94 25.92 5.25
C LEU A 272 -16.70 25.17 5.71
N VAL A 273 -15.58 25.89 5.84
CA VAL A 273 -14.27 25.28 6.15
C VAL A 273 -13.66 25.76 7.47
N GLY A 274 -14.42 26.51 8.28
CA GLY A 274 -13.91 27.13 9.50
C GLY A 274 -12.86 28.19 9.18
N ALA A 275 -11.72 28.19 9.89
CA ALA A 275 -10.61 29.11 9.61
C ALA A 275 -9.67 28.62 8.48
N ASN A 276 -9.85 27.38 8.00
CA ASN A 276 -8.94 26.73 7.06
C ASN A 276 -8.99 27.42 5.69
N ASN A 277 -7.83 27.54 5.04
CA ASN A 277 -7.69 28.11 3.70
C ASN A 277 -7.00 27.14 2.73
N ALA A 278 -7.46 25.88 2.73
CA ALA A 278 -6.93 24.81 1.90
C ALA A 278 -7.75 24.63 0.61
N ILE A 279 -7.08 24.14 -0.45
CA ILE A 279 -7.70 23.73 -1.71
C ILE A 279 -7.28 22.26 -1.96
N PRO A 280 -8.22 21.31 -2.14
CA PRO A 280 -9.67 21.51 -2.12
C PRO A 280 -10.22 21.82 -0.71
N PRO A 281 -11.35 22.56 -0.61
CA PRO A 281 -11.98 22.87 0.67
C PRO A 281 -12.60 21.62 1.31
N THR A 282 -12.50 21.51 2.64
CA THR A 282 -13.09 20.42 3.43
C THR A 282 -13.78 20.98 4.67
N GLY A 283 -14.91 20.37 5.06
CA GLY A 283 -15.72 20.83 6.17
C GLY A 283 -17.19 20.44 5.98
N ILE A 284 -18.14 21.34 6.24
CA ILE A 284 -19.57 21.08 6.02
C ILE A 284 -19.99 21.60 4.66
N SER A 285 -20.51 20.74 3.80
CA SER A 285 -20.96 21.08 2.45
C SER A 285 -22.47 20.90 2.30
N PHE A 286 -23.11 21.78 1.54
CA PHE A 286 -24.51 21.67 1.13
C PHE A 286 -24.73 22.45 -0.17
N SER A 287 -25.89 22.29 -0.78
CA SER A 287 -26.29 23.04 -1.97
C SER A 287 -27.73 23.48 -1.83
N ILE A 288 -28.04 24.65 -2.38
CA ILE A 288 -29.41 25.18 -2.45
C ILE A 288 -29.73 25.32 -3.94
N SER A 289 -30.80 24.65 -4.39
CA SER A 289 -31.26 24.68 -5.78
C SER A 289 -32.61 25.34 -5.89
N GLY A 290 -32.87 26.01 -7.01
CA GLY A 290 -34.14 26.69 -7.28
C GLY A 290 -34.10 28.19 -7.01
N LEU A 291 -35.27 28.77 -6.76
CA LEU A 291 -35.49 30.21 -6.65
C LEU A 291 -35.92 30.56 -5.22
N PRO A 292 -34.99 30.94 -4.33
CA PRO A 292 -35.34 31.46 -3.01
C PRO A 292 -35.86 32.91 -3.14
N ASN A 293 -36.80 33.28 -2.27
CA ASN A 293 -37.22 34.66 -2.08
C ASN A 293 -36.39 35.32 -0.97
N ASN A 294 -36.25 36.64 -1.01
CA ASN A 294 -35.55 37.38 0.06
C ASN A 294 -36.18 37.08 1.43
N GLY A 295 -35.34 36.73 2.40
CA GLY A 295 -35.75 36.30 3.74
C GLY A 295 -35.95 34.80 3.89
N ASP A 296 -35.93 34.02 2.80
CA ASP A 296 -35.91 32.55 2.90
C ASP A 296 -34.65 32.10 3.67
N SER A 297 -34.85 31.14 4.57
CA SER A 297 -33.83 30.65 5.48
C SER A 297 -33.56 29.16 5.30
N PHE A 298 -32.33 28.76 5.58
CA PHE A 298 -31.87 27.39 5.48
C PHE A 298 -31.05 27.04 6.71
N VAL A 299 -31.44 25.98 7.41
CA VAL A 299 -30.86 25.58 8.69
C VAL A 299 -29.96 24.38 8.48
N LEU A 300 -28.75 24.44 9.03
CA LEU A 300 -27.84 23.33 9.21
C LEU A 300 -27.79 23.00 10.69
N ALA A 301 -27.98 21.73 11.06
CA ALA A 301 -27.98 21.30 12.45
C ALA A 301 -27.32 19.93 12.61
N ARG A 302 -26.93 19.60 13.84
CA ARG A 302 -26.50 18.24 14.20
C ARG A 302 -27.64 17.25 13.95
N ASN A 303 -27.31 16.05 13.49
CA ASN A 303 -28.30 15.03 13.17
C ASN A 303 -28.78 14.26 14.42
N THR A 304 -29.64 14.87 15.22
CA THR A 304 -30.33 14.20 16.33
C THR A 304 -31.37 13.21 15.83
N GLY A 305 -31.29 11.93 16.22
CA GLY A 305 -32.29 10.91 15.84
C GLY A 305 -32.07 10.25 14.48
N ALA A 306 -30.82 10.12 14.05
CA ALA A 306 -30.42 9.60 12.74
C ALA A 306 -30.63 8.07 12.54
N THR A 307 -31.59 7.45 13.23
CA THR A 307 -31.75 5.99 13.29
C THR A 307 -32.12 5.34 11.94
N THR A 308 -32.57 6.14 10.98
CA THR A 308 -32.90 5.70 9.60
C THR A 308 -32.01 6.35 8.55
N ASP A 309 -30.98 7.11 8.95
CA ASP A 309 -30.06 7.77 8.02
C ASP A 309 -28.92 6.80 7.64
N GLY A 310 -28.91 6.38 6.38
CA GLY A 310 -27.90 5.49 5.82
C GLY A 310 -26.89 6.21 4.91
N ARG A 311 -26.79 7.54 4.96
CA ARG A 311 -25.94 8.29 4.02
C ARG A 311 -24.47 7.91 4.11
N ASN A 312 -23.91 7.75 5.32
CA ASN A 312 -22.51 7.34 5.43
C ASN A 312 -22.31 5.87 5.07
N ALA A 313 -23.29 5.00 5.37
CA ALA A 313 -23.28 3.60 4.93
C ALA A 313 -23.26 3.48 3.40
N LEU A 314 -23.99 4.34 2.69
CA LEU A 314 -23.94 4.39 1.23
C LEU A 314 -22.54 4.74 0.72
N VAL A 315 -21.89 5.77 1.30
CA VAL A 315 -20.53 6.16 0.90
C VAL A 315 -19.52 5.06 1.22
N LEU A 316 -19.64 4.41 2.39
CA LEU A 316 -18.83 3.25 2.76
C LEU A 316 -18.98 2.11 1.74
N GLY A 317 -20.20 1.83 1.27
CA GLY A 317 -20.43 0.85 0.21
C GLY A 317 -19.82 1.24 -1.13
N GLN A 318 -19.84 2.53 -1.47
CA GLN A 318 -19.25 3.05 -2.71
C GLN A 318 -17.72 2.97 -2.74
N LEU A 319 -17.04 2.90 -1.58
CA LEU A 319 -15.59 2.67 -1.50
C LEU A 319 -15.14 1.43 -2.29
N GLN A 320 -16.02 0.43 -2.42
CA GLN A 320 -15.76 -0.79 -3.17
C GLN A 320 -15.43 -0.54 -4.65
N THR A 321 -15.94 0.53 -5.24
CA THR A 321 -15.78 0.81 -6.69
C THR A 321 -14.91 2.02 -6.98
N PHE A 322 -14.46 2.73 -5.96
CA PHE A 322 -13.66 3.94 -6.15
C PHE A 322 -12.16 3.65 -6.25
N ASP A 323 -11.47 4.51 -7.00
CA ASP A 323 -10.02 4.47 -7.18
C ASP A 323 -9.29 4.98 -5.94
N THR A 324 -9.24 4.14 -4.92
CA THR A 324 -8.61 4.42 -3.61
C THR A 324 -7.13 4.02 -3.55
N MET A 325 -6.66 3.27 -4.56
CA MET A 325 -5.33 2.66 -4.64
C MET A 325 -4.45 3.31 -5.70
N SER A 326 -3.14 3.02 -5.64
CA SER A 326 -2.17 3.28 -6.72
C SER A 326 -2.15 4.74 -7.23
N GLY A 327 -2.15 5.71 -6.31
CA GLY A 327 -2.18 7.12 -6.69
C GLY A 327 -3.49 7.54 -7.38
N LYS A 328 -4.62 6.93 -6.99
CA LYS A 328 -6.00 7.22 -7.43
C LYS A 328 -6.38 6.64 -8.79
N THR A 329 -5.89 5.43 -9.11
CA THR A 329 -6.08 4.82 -10.43
C THR A 329 -6.67 3.42 -10.41
N ALA A 330 -6.90 2.84 -9.23
CA ALA A 330 -7.46 1.50 -9.10
C ALA A 330 -8.31 1.36 -7.83
N SER A 331 -9.36 0.54 -7.93
CA SER A 331 -10.12 0.02 -6.80
C SER A 331 -9.38 -1.10 -6.04
N PHE A 332 -9.92 -1.52 -4.89
CA PHE A 332 -9.36 -2.64 -4.12
C PHE A 332 -9.34 -3.94 -4.94
N GLN A 333 -10.41 -4.19 -5.70
CA GLN A 333 -10.55 -5.40 -6.51
C GLN A 333 -9.58 -5.40 -7.69
N GLU A 334 -9.40 -4.25 -8.36
CA GLU A 334 -8.45 -4.13 -9.46
C GLU A 334 -7.01 -4.29 -8.97
N SER A 335 -6.65 -3.67 -7.84
CA SER A 335 -5.31 -3.83 -7.26
C SER A 335 -5.05 -5.27 -6.82
N TYR A 336 -6.04 -5.97 -6.26
CA TYR A 336 -5.93 -7.38 -5.94
C TYR A 336 -5.84 -8.27 -7.19
N ALA A 337 -6.63 -7.99 -8.23
CA ALA A 337 -6.59 -8.71 -9.49
C ALA A 337 -5.23 -8.54 -10.19
N GLN A 338 -4.65 -7.34 -10.13
CA GLN A 338 -3.30 -7.07 -10.65
C GLN A 338 -2.25 -7.91 -9.92
N LEU A 339 -2.30 -7.98 -8.58
CA LEU A 339 -1.39 -8.83 -7.79
C LEU A 339 -1.48 -10.31 -8.21
N VAL A 340 -2.70 -10.84 -8.38
CA VAL A 340 -2.90 -12.24 -8.81
C VAL A 340 -2.37 -12.45 -10.23
N SER A 341 -2.62 -11.50 -11.14
CA SER A 341 -2.16 -11.54 -12.52
C SER A 341 -0.64 -11.49 -12.65
N GLU A 342 0.03 -10.60 -11.91
CA GLU A 342 1.50 -10.48 -11.88
C GLU A 342 2.14 -11.79 -11.39
N ASN A 343 1.63 -12.36 -10.30
CA ASN A 343 2.10 -13.64 -9.77
C ASN A 343 1.86 -14.81 -10.72
N GLY A 344 0.69 -14.87 -11.36
CA GLY A 344 0.37 -15.89 -12.36
C GLY A 344 1.29 -15.81 -13.58
N SER A 345 1.56 -14.59 -14.05
CA SER A 345 2.44 -14.33 -15.20
C SER A 345 3.89 -14.69 -14.89
N LYS A 346 4.43 -14.26 -13.74
CA LYS A 346 5.79 -14.62 -13.29
C LYS A 346 5.93 -16.13 -13.10
N THR A 347 4.91 -16.80 -12.56
CA THR A 347 4.91 -18.27 -12.41
C THR A 347 4.99 -18.96 -13.77
N ARG A 348 4.17 -18.54 -14.75
CA ARG A 348 4.19 -19.11 -16.09
C ARG A 348 5.53 -18.86 -16.79
N GLN A 349 6.10 -17.68 -16.64
CA GLN A 349 7.43 -17.34 -17.15
C GLN A 349 8.50 -18.29 -16.57
N LEU A 350 8.52 -18.45 -15.25
CA LEU A 350 9.49 -19.34 -14.58
C LEU A 350 9.31 -20.81 -14.98
N GLN A 351 8.08 -21.28 -15.19
CA GLN A 351 7.84 -22.65 -15.68
C GLN A 351 8.47 -22.88 -17.05
N VAL A 352 8.30 -21.93 -17.98
CA VAL A 352 8.90 -22.00 -19.32
C VAL A 352 10.43 -21.95 -19.22
N SER A 353 10.99 -21.06 -18.39
CA SER A 353 12.44 -20.99 -18.15
C SER A 353 13.00 -22.29 -17.57
N VAL A 354 12.30 -22.92 -16.62
CA VAL A 354 12.70 -24.22 -16.05
C VAL A 354 12.67 -25.33 -17.10
N GLN A 355 11.64 -25.36 -17.97
CA GLN A 355 11.57 -26.35 -19.06
C GLN A 355 12.75 -26.18 -20.04
N ALA A 356 13.04 -24.94 -20.45
CA ALA A 356 14.16 -24.64 -21.33
C ALA A 356 15.51 -25.01 -20.70
N GLN A 357 15.73 -24.64 -19.43
CA GLN A 357 16.97 -24.95 -18.72
C GLN A 357 17.17 -26.46 -18.51
N LYS A 358 16.08 -27.22 -18.26
CA LYS A 358 16.13 -28.69 -18.19
C LYS A 358 16.51 -29.32 -19.54
N ALA A 359 15.95 -28.81 -20.64
CA ALA A 359 16.29 -29.30 -21.97
C ALA A 359 17.76 -29.02 -22.31
N LEU A 360 18.26 -27.81 -21.99
CA LEU A 360 19.67 -27.45 -22.16
C LEU A 360 20.60 -28.31 -21.29
N LEU A 361 20.24 -28.53 -20.02
CA LEU A 361 20.99 -29.41 -19.14
C LEU A 361 21.07 -30.83 -19.71
N LYS A 362 19.95 -31.37 -20.18
CA LYS A 362 19.92 -32.69 -20.81
C LYS A 362 20.82 -32.74 -22.05
N GLN A 363 20.75 -31.75 -22.93
CA GLN A 363 21.61 -31.68 -24.13
C GLN A 363 23.11 -31.63 -23.76
N ALA A 364 23.47 -30.86 -22.73
CA ALA A 364 24.85 -30.76 -22.26
C ALA A 364 25.34 -32.07 -21.61
N GLN A 365 24.46 -32.75 -20.85
CA GLN A 365 24.74 -34.06 -20.29
C GLN A 365 24.93 -35.10 -21.39
N ASP A 366 24.01 -35.17 -22.36
CA ASP A 366 24.09 -36.10 -23.49
C ASP A 366 25.37 -35.84 -24.31
N SER A 367 25.76 -34.57 -24.53
CA SER A 367 27.02 -34.22 -25.21
C SER A 367 28.26 -34.59 -24.40
N ARG A 368 28.28 -34.33 -23.09
CA ARG A 368 29.37 -34.75 -22.20
C ARG A 368 29.50 -36.28 -22.19
N ASP A 369 28.39 -36.99 -22.07
CA ASP A 369 28.35 -38.44 -22.01
C ASP A 369 28.75 -39.07 -23.34
N SER A 370 28.50 -38.39 -24.48
CA SER A 370 29.04 -38.83 -25.79
C SER A 370 30.56 -38.70 -25.92
N LEU A 371 31.19 -37.76 -25.18
CA LEU A 371 32.63 -37.51 -25.22
C LEU A 371 33.39 -38.28 -24.13
N SER A 372 32.81 -38.37 -22.94
CA SER A 372 33.39 -39.01 -21.75
C SER A 372 32.88 -40.43 -21.53
N GLY A 373 31.86 -40.85 -22.28
CA GLY A 373 31.30 -42.19 -22.20
C GLY A 373 32.23 -43.20 -22.84
N VAL A 374 32.57 -44.25 -22.10
CA VAL A 374 33.27 -45.40 -22.62
C VAL A 374 32.30 -46.17 -23.53
N ASN A 375 32.62 -46.25 -24.82
CA ASN A 375 31.83 -47.05 -25.74
C ASN A 375 32.11 -48.53 -25.47
N LEU A 376 31.19 -49.22 -24.80
CA LEU A 376 31.33 -50.62 -24.41
C LEU A 376 31.56 -51.55 -25.59
N ASP A 377 31.07 -51.19 -26.79
CA ASP A 377 31.30 -51.97 -28.00
C ASP A 377 32.74 -51.79 -28.53
N GLU A 378 33.30 -50.58 -28.40
CA GLU A 378 34.68 -50.27 -28.78
C GLU A 378 35.68 -50.86 -27.77
N GLU A 379 35.37 -50.78 -26.47
CA GLU A 379 36.13 -51.49 -25.43
C GLU A 379 36.02 -53.01 -25.60
N ALA A 380 34.85 -53.57 -25.92
CA ALA A 380 34.71 -55.00 -26.16
C ALA A 380 35.50 -55.45 -27.40
N ALA A 381 35.49 -54.68 -28.48
CA ALA A 381 36.30 -54.95 -29.66
C ALA A 381 37.81 -54.86 -29.34
N ASN A 382 38.24 -53.86 -28.58
CA ASN A 382 39.61 -53.75 -28.10
C ASN A 382 40.00 -54.90 -27.18
N LEU A 383 39.09 -55.34 -26.30
CA LEU A 383 39.30 -56.44 -25.37
C LEU A 383 39.41 -57.77 -26.12
N ILE A 384 38.58 -58.03 -27.14
CA ILE A 384 38.72 -59.17 -28.04
C ILE A 384 40.06 -59.11 -28.79
N ARG A 385 40.45 -57.92 -29.29
CA ARG A 385 41.74 -57.73 -29.96
C ARG A 385 42.91 -58.01 -29.02
N TYR A 386 42.85 -57.57 -27.76
CA TYR A 386 43.86 -57.85 -26.74
C TYR A 386 43.90 -59.34 -26.38
N GLN A 387 42.74 -60.00 -26.28
CA GLN A 387 42.68 -61.45 -26.07
C GLN A 387 43.30 -62.23 -27.23
N GLN A 388 42.99 -61.86 -28.48
CA GLN A 388 43.58 -62.48 -29.67
C GLN A 388 45.08 -62.23 -29.76
N ALA A 389 45.54 -61.01 -29.48
CA ALA A 389 46.96 -60.69 -29.42
C ALA A 389 47.69 -61.48 -28.33
N TYR A 390 47.07 -61.68 -27.17
CA TYR A 390 47.62 -62.48 -26.08
C TYR A 390 47.70 -63.96 -26.44
N GLN A 391 46.66 -64.52 -27.07
CA GLN A 391 46.66 -65.89 -27.58
C GLN A 391 47.71 -66.10 -28.68
N ALA A 392 47.87 -65.14 -29.59
CA ALA A 392 48.89 -65.18 -30.63
C ALA A 392 50.31 -65.11 -30.03
N ALA A 393 50.54 -64.24 -29.04
CA ALA A 393 51.81 -64.17 -28.31
C ALA A 393 52.12 -65.47 -27.56
N ALA A 394 51.12 -66.07 -26.91
CA ALA A 394 51.26 -67.37 -26.25
C ALA A 394 51.60 -68.49 -27.25
N LYS A 395 50.96 -68.51 -28.43
CA LYS A 395 51.25 -69.46 -29.51
C LYS A 395 52.67 -69.27 -30.07
N ALA A 396 53.11 -68.02 -30.24
CA ALA A 396 54.47 -67.72 -30.66
C ALA A 396 55.51 -68.19 -29.65
N LEU A 397 55.25 -68.03 -28.34
CA LEU A 397 56.08 -68.57 -27.26
C LEU A 397 56.07 -70.10 -27.23
N GLU A 398 54.94 -70.75 -27.50
CA GLU A 398 54.83 -72.20 -27.61
C GLU A 398 55.62 -72.74 -28.81
N ILE A 399 55.52 -72.09 -29.97
CA ILE A 399 56.30 -72.42 -31.17
C ILE A 399 57.79 -72.18 -30.91
N ALA A 400 58.17 -71.06 -30.29
CA ALA A 400 59.55 -70.79 -29.92
C ALA A 400 60.10 -71.84 -28.95
N SER A 401 59.31 -72.25 -27.95
CA SER A 401 59.67 -73.32 -27.00
C SER A 401 59.81 -74.68 -27.70
N SER A 402 58.92 -74.98 -28.66
CA SER A 402 58.98 -76.19 -29.48
C SER A 402 60.22 -76.21 -30.38
N LEU A 403 60.53 -75.09 -31.05
CA LEU A 403 61.76 -74.92 -31.84
C LEU A 403 63.00 -75.06 -30.97
N PHE A 404 63.01 -74.47 -29.77
CA PHE A 404 64.11 -74.58 -28.82
C PHE A 404 64.33 -76.03 -28.37
N ASN A 405 63.25 -76.75 -28.03
CA ASN A 405 63.32 -78.17 -27.70
C ASN A 405 63.75 -79.04 -28.89
N THR A 406 63.33 -78.71 -30.11
CA THR A 406 63.73 -79.42 -31.33
C THR A 406 65.22 -79.20 -31.62
N ILE A 407 65.74 -77.97 -31.46
CA ILE A 407 67.17 -77.68 -31.57
C ILE A 407 67.96 -78.45 -30.50
N LEU A 408 67.49 -78.48 -29.25
CA LEU A 408 68.10 -79.27 -28.18
C LEU A 408 68.11 -80.78 -28.49
N GLN A 409 67.04 -81.33 -29.08
CA GLN A 409 66.97 -82.74 -29.47
C GLN A 409 67.87 -83.06 -30.68
N MET A 410 68.04 -82.14 -31.62
CA MET A 410 68.96 -82.30 -32.75
C MET A 410 70.43 -82.18 -32.34
N ALA A 411 70.74 -81.36 -31.32
CA ALA A 411 72.09 -81.22 -30.76
C ALA A 411 72.49 -82.35 -29.80
N ALA A 412 71.56 -83.24 -29.44
CA ALA A 412 71.79 -84.38 -28.54
C ALA A 412 72.11 -85.71 -29.26
N ARG A 413 72.43 -85.66 -30.57
CA ARG A 413 73.12 -86.71 -31.32
C ARG A 413 74.49 -86.20 -31.74
#